data_AF-A0A120E7N8-F1
#
_entry.id   AF-A0A120E7N8-F1
#
_cell.length_a   1.000
_cell.length_b   1.000
_cell.length_c   1.000
_cell.angle_alpha   90.00
_cell.angle_beta   90.00
_cell.angle_gamma   90.00
#
_symmetry.space_group_name_H-M   'P 1'
#
loop_
_entity.id
_entity.type
_entity.pdbx_description
1 polymer ?
#
loop_
_entity_poly.entity_id
_entity_poly.type
_entity_poly.pdbx_seq_one_letter_code
_entity_poly.pdbx_strand_id
1 'polypeptide(L)'
;MISPIRRILDRRRTQKPVDETETLRKTLRRREAIVDRILALAPLLRTLLVVAGLLYTLALPHKSLGRGHYVDENALQPGQVNTYWNWADVHVADRYADNVATWSELSPDRRSRAIKEAFQELGLPAVQQAYRFDLSGTSNVSGINTYAILAAPKTDGAEALVLGASWLSRATNEAGERRINVRGVALLLAIANSFKKYSMWSKDIIFVVADGYIDGMQAWLDAYHGNGQSKGANGHLPNMDLINSASRILHHTGIQPLLHTYNPHDDQHFLINSLSESLPIIVRREAKTYLHGAANLFRQVALGADSRVLGPEGSFGRYRIDAITLFGVPAEGPHGFHALGRATESLVRSLNNLLERLHASVFLYLMTSVDTFISVSNYLAAPILIGAGLTIDGLITWSQASANNTSGVAKEKPVLLAMVLLGLAVLVGSLEVALIARLDPQHRLPQFALALAGPAGMWTLWRIGRREAAETWLQDLLRDWHVGGGWGMPVAVGLVGPLVLLQAVSVQL
;
A
#
# COMPACT_ATOMS: atom_id res chain seq x y z
N MET A 1 -45.32 41.00 -65.64
CA MET A 1 -45.14 40.24 -64.38
C MET A 1 -43.85 39.44 -64.49
N ILE A 2 -42.80 39.83 -63.77
CA ILE A 2 -41.53 39.10 -63.71
C ILE A 2 -41.63 38.08 -62.57
N SER A 3 -41.38 36.81 -62.86
CA SER A 3 -41.61 35.70 -61.92
C SER A 3 -40.74 35.80 -60.66
N PRO A 4 -41.23 35.33 -59.50
CA PRO A 4 -40.48 35.34 -58.23
C PRO A 4 -39.16 34.56 -58.30
N ILE A 5 -39.01 33.69 -59.30
CA ILE A 5 -37.80 32.91 -59.57
C ILE A 5 -36.64 33.80 -60.07
N ARG A 6 -36.93 34.85 -60.86
CA ARG A 6 -35.89 35.80 -61.30
C ARG A 6 -35.34 36.66 -60.16
N ARG A 7 -36.18 37.03 -59.18
CA ARG A 7 -35.73 37.73 -57.95
C ARG A 7 -34.81 36.89 -57.07
N ILE A 8 -34.98 35.57 -57.06
CA ILE A 8 -34.13 34.65 -56.29
C ILE A 8 -32.79 34.42 -57.02
N LEU A 9 -32.82 34.34 -58.36
CA LEU A 9 -31.61 34.23 -59.18
C LEU A 9 -30.76 35.51 -59.19
N ASP A 10 -31.39 36.69 -59.20
CA ASP A 10 -30.65 37.96 -59.10
C ASP A 10 -30.07 38.21 -57.70
N ARG A 11 -30.72 37.71 -56.63
CA ARG A 11 -30.16 37.76 -55.26
C ARG A 11 -28.89 36.93 -55.11
N ARG A 12 -28.73 35.85 -55.87
CA ARG A 12 -27.48 35.05 -55.89
C ARG A 12 -26.35 35.73 -56.68
N ARG A 13 -26.67 36.60 -57.64
CA ARG A 13 -25.67 37.39 -58.37
C ARG A 13 -25.12 38.59 -57.58
N THR A 14 -25.79 38.99 -56.50
CA THR A 14 -25.38 40.11 -55.63
C THR A 14 -24.83 39.67 -54.27
N GLN A 15 -24.35 38.44 -54.12
CA GLN A 15 -23.50 38.10 -52.97
C GLN A 15 -22.08 38.61 -53.28
N LYS A 16 -21.72 39.74 -52.66
CA LYS A 16 -20.31 40.15 -52.52
C LYS A 16 -19.50 38.92 -52.09
N PRO A 17 -18.29 38.71 -52.62
CA PRO A 17 -17.44 37.61 -52.18
C PRO A 17 -17.32 37.71 -50.66
N VAL A 18 -17.74 36.64 -49.96
CA VAL A 18 -17.53 36.56 -48.52
C VAL A 18 -16.01 36.51 -48.35
N ASP A 19 -15.46 37.61 -47.85
CA ASP A 19 -14.03 37.72 -47.61
C ASP A 19 -13.68 36.69 -46.52
N GLU A 20 -13.14 35.54 -46.96
CA GLU A 20 -12.78 34.42 -46.09
C GLU A 20 -11.89 34.90 -44.95
N THR A 21 -11.04 35.89 -45.22
CA THR A 21 -10.15 36.50 -44.23
C THR A 21 -10.92 37.23 -43.11
N GLU A 22 -12.06 37.85 -43.42
CA GLU A 22 -12.90 38.54 -42.45
C GLU A 22 -13.70 37.55 -41.58
N THR A 23 -14.15 36.44 -42.17
CA THR A 23 -14.82 35.35 -41.44
C THR A 23 -13.86 34.58 -40.54
N LEU A 24 -12.62 34.33 -41.00
CA LEU A 24 -11.52 33.79 -40.20
C LEU A 24 -11.18 34.71 -39.03
N ARG A 25 -11.03 36.02 -39.27
CA ARG A 25 -10.78 37.02 -38.21
C ARG A 25 -11.89 37.07 -37.17
N LYS A 26 -13.16 37.02 -37.59
CA LYS A 26 -14.31 36.96 -36.66
C LYS A 26 -14.32 35.67 -35.84
N THR A 27 -13.95 34.54 -36.46
CA THR A 27 -13.86 33.24 -35.77
C THR A 27 -12.71 33.21 -34.77
N LEU A 28 -11.54 33.75 -35.13
CA LEU A 28 -10.39 33.87 -34.26
C LEU A 28 -10.70 34.77 -33.04
N ARG A 29 -11.28 35.96 -33.25
CA ARG A 29 -11.70 36.84 -32.15
C ARG A 29 -12.72 36.20 -31.21
N ARG A 30 -13.66 35.41 -31.75
CA ARG A 30 -14.62 34.64 -30.94
C ARG A 30 -13.91 33.57 -30.12
N ARG A 31 -12.96 32.85 -30.70
CA ARG A 31 -12.15 31.84 -30.00
C ARG A 31 -11.30 32.48 -28.91
N GLU A 32 -10.65 33.59 -29.20
CA GLU A 32 -9.84 34.38 -28.27
C GLU A 32 -10.69 34.86 -27.07
N ALA A 33 -11.85 35.46 -27.33
CA ALA A 33 -12.78 35.87 -26.27
C ALA A 33 -13.33 34.70 -25.43
N ILE A 34 -13.50 33.51 -26.02
CA ILE A 34 -13.88 32.30 -25.28
C ILE A 34 -12.72 31.81 -24.41
N VAL A 35 -11.50 31.79 -24.94
CA VAL A 35 -10.28 31.43 -24.23
C VAL A 35 -10.04 32.39 -23.07
N ASP A 36 -10.17 33.70 -23.28
CA ASP A 36 -10.02 34.72 -22.23
C ASP A 36 -11.03 34.55 -21.11
N ARG A 37 -12.29 34.22 -21.44
CA ARG A 37 -13.31 33.92 -20.42
C ARG A 37 -13.01 32.64 -19.65
N ILE A 38 -12.52 31.61 -20.32
CA ILE A 38 -12.10 30.35 -19.67
C ILE A 38 -10.91 30.61 -18.75
N LEU A 39 -9.91 31.35 -19.20
CA LEU A 39 -8.73 31.73 -18.42
C LEU A 39 -9.09 32.64 -17.24
N ALA A 40 -10.09 33.53 -17.39
CA ALA A 40 -10.59 34.35 -16.29
C ALA A 40 -11.30 33.53 -15.20
N LEU A 41 -11.96 32.41 -15.57
CA LEU A 41 -12.62 31.51 -14.63
C LEU A 41 -11.64 30.48 -14.02
N ALA A 42 -10.52 30.23 -14.68
CA ALA A 42 -9.56 29.19 -14.29
C ALA A 42 -9.00 29.35 -12.84
N PRO A 43 -8.69 30.56 -12.33
CA PRO A 43 -8.26 30.73 -10.93
C PRO A 43 -9.34 30.33 -9.91
N LEU A 44 -10.60 30.65 -10.18
CA LEU A 44 -11.73 30.25 -9.33
C LEU A 44 -11.96 28.74 -9.38
N LEU A 45 -11.88 28.15 -10.58
CA LEU A 45 -12.03 26.72 -10.75
C LEU A 45 -10.89 25.96 -10.05
N ARG A 46 -9.64 26.43 -10.18
CA ARG A 46 -8.48 25.90 -9.43
C ARG A 46 -8.75 25.89 -7.93
N THR A 47 -9.12 27.03 -7.35
CA THR A 47 -9.30 27.14 -5.89
C THR A 47 -10.45 26.27 -5.42
N LEU A 48 -11.56 26.24 -6.16
CA LEU A 48 -12.70 25.37 -5.88
C LEU A 48 -12.29 23.90 -5.88
N LEU A 49 -11.55 23.43 -6.90
CA LEU A 49 -11.11 22.04 -6.99
C LEU A 49 -10.16 21.64 -5.86
N VAL A 50 -9.20 22.51 -5.52
CA VAL A 50 -8.28 22.25 -4.39
C VAL A 50 -9.04 22.23 -3.06
N VAL A 51 -9.91 23.21 -2.81
CA VAL A 51 -10.71 23.26 -1.57
C VAL A 51 -11.65 22.06 -1.49
N ALA A 52 -12.33 21.70 -2.57
CA ALA A 52 -13.18 20.51 -2.62
C ALA A 52 -12.37 19.23 -2.35
N GLY A 53 -11.19 19.09 -2.94
CA GLY A 53 -10.30 17.95 -2.70
C GLY A 53 -9.79 17.86 -1.26
N LEU A 54 -9.46 19.00 -0.64
CA LEU A 54 -9.07 19.07 0.78
C LEU A 54 -10.22 18.72 1.72
N LEU A 55 -11.41 19.30 1.49
CA LEU A 55 -12.61 18.98 2.25
C LEU A 55 -13.00 17.51 2.11
N TYR A 56 -12.84 16.95 0.91
CA TYR A 56 -13.11 15.54 0.66
C TYR A 56 -12.07 14.63 1.36
N THR A 57 -10.80 15.02 1.39
CA THR A 57 -9.76 14.31 2.18
C THR A 57 -10.13 14.27 3.67
N LEU A 58 -10.62 15.38 4.23
CA LEU A 58 -11.13 15.44 5.60
C LEU A 58 -12.43 14.63 5.76
N ALA A 59 -13.23 14.45 4.72
CA ALA A 59 -14.43 13.62 4.80
C ALA A 59 -14.10 12.11 4.83
N LEU A 60 -12.96 11.66 4.28
CA LEU A 60 -12.63 10.23 4.11
C LEU A 60 -12.80 9.37 5.38
N PRO A 61 -12.34 9.76 6.58
CA PRO A 61 -12.50 8.94 7.78
C PRO A 61 -13.95 8.80 8.26
N HIS A 62 -14.89 9.52 7.66
CA HIS A 62 -16.29 9.48 8.04
C HIS A 62 -16.95 8.13 7.69
N LYS A 63 -17.74 7.60 8.63
CA LYS A 63 -18.33 6.26 8.55
C LYS A 63 -19.16 6.01 7.29
N SER A 64 -19.80 7.05 6.73
CA SER A 64 -20.65 6.91 5.54
C SER A 64 -19.88 6.60 4.26
N LEU A 65 -18.58 6.94 4.20
CA LEU A 65 -17.72 6.66 3.03
C LEU A 65 -17.04 5.30 3.13
N GLY A 66 -16.96 4.74 4.34
CA GLY A 66 -16.50 3.39 4.60
C GLY A 66 -17.57 2.34 4.30
N ARG A 67 -17.13 1.17 3.86
CA ARG A 67 -17.95 -0.04 3.76
C ARG A 67 -17.57 -0.96 4.92
N GLY A 68 -18.57 -1.63 5.49
CA GLY A 68 -18.34 -2.66 6.50
C GLY A 68 -17.80 -3.95 5.88
N HIS A 69 -17.28 -4.83 6.72
CA HIS A 69 -16.89 -6.20 6.37
C HIS A 69 -17.98 -6.93 5.58
N TYR A 70 -17.68 -7.25 4.33
CA TYR A 70 -18.41 -8.23 3.55
C TYR A 70 -17.40 -9.18 2.90
N VAL A 71 -17.84 -10.36 2.54
CA VAL A 71 -17.05 -11.34 1.80
C VAL A 71 -17.83 -11.64 0.53
N ASP A 72 -17.28 -11.26 -0.62
CA ASP A 72 -17.92 -11.47 -1.92
C ASP A 72 -17.82 -12.94 -2.34
N GLU A 73 -16.72 -13.61 -2.00
CA GLU A 73 -16.48 -15.00 -2.33
C GLU A 73 -17.26 -15.95 -1.41
N ASN A 74 -18.36 -16.50 -1.95
CA ASN A 74 -19.23 -17.42 -1.22
C ASN A 74 -18.53 -18.73 -0.83
N ALA A 75 -17.50 -19.16 -1.57
CA ALA A 75 -16.77 -20.40 -1.29
C ALA A 75 -15.95 -20.32 0.02
N LEU A 76 -15.58 -19.12 0.49
CA LEU A 76 -14.78 -18.96 1.71
C LEU A 76 -15.52 -19.43 2.97
N GLN A 77 -16.83 -19.21 3.06
CA GLN A 77 -17.67 -19.62 4.20
C GLN A 77 -17.01 -19.38 5.58
N PRO A 78 -16.52 -18.15 5.86
CA PRO A 78 -15.67 -17.89 7.02
C PRO A 78 -16.39 -18.18 8.34
N GLY A 79 -15.78 -19.03 9.16
CA GLY A 79 -16.28 -19.39 10.48
C GLY A 79 -17.52 -20.31 10.48
N GLN A 80 -17.88 -20.91 9.34
CA GLN A 80 -19.00 -21.85 9.26
C GLN A 80 -18.62 -23.29 9.60
N VAL A 81 -17.33 -23.59 9.72
CA VAL A 81 -16.86 -24.96 9.91
C VAL A 81 -16.39 -25.21 11.35
N ASN A 82 -16.79 -26.36 11.89
CA ASN A 82 -16.28 -26.83 13.17
C ASN A 82 -14.80 -27.21 13.05
N THR A 83 -13.99 -26.63 13.93
CA THR A 83 -12.55 -26.89 14.06
C THR A 83 -12.33 -28.11 14.95
N TYR A 84 -11.38 -28.96 14.58
CA TYR A 84 -10.97 -30.14 15.37
C TYR A 84 -9.83 -29.86 16.35
N TRP A 85 -9.16 -28.72 16.22
CA TRP A 85 -8.13 -28.25 17.15
C TRP A 85 -8.64 -28.18 18.58
N ASN A 86 -7.95 -28.86 19.49
CA ASN A 86 -8.37 -29.02 20.88
C ASN A 86 -7.19 -28.91 21.86
N TRP A 87 -7.48 -29.03 23.17
CA TRP A 87 -6.48 -28.90 24.24
C TRP A 87 -5.37 -29.94 24.20
N ALA A 88 -5.58 -31.13 23.62
CA ALA A 88 -4.51 -32.11 23.46
C ALA A 88 -3.47 -31.64 22.42
N ASP A 89 -3.93 -31.00 21.34
CA ASP A 89 -3.03 -30.39 20.34
C ASP A 89 -2.31 -29.15 20.91
N VAL A 90 -2.94 -28.41 21.82
CA VAL A 90 -2.29 -27.31 22.57
C VAL A 90 -1.14 -27.85 23.42
N HIS A 91 -1.31 -28.97 24.12
CA HIS A 91 -0.22 -29.58 24.88
C HIS A 91 0.93 -30.07 23.99
N VAL A 92 0.64 -30.48 22.75
CA VAL A 92 1.68 -30.78 21.75
C VAL A 92 2.41 -29.48 21.36
N ALA A 93 1.70 -28.38 21.16
CA ALA A 93 2.30 -27.07 20.87
C ALA A 93 3.20 -26.57 22.00
N ASP A 94 2.80 -26.75 23.27
CA ASP A 94 3.63 -26.39 24.42
C ASP A 94 4.95 -27.18 24.43
N ARG A 95 4.90 -28.50 24.19
CA ARG A 95 6.12 -29.32 24.08
C ARG A 95 7.03 -28.89 22.93
N TYR A 96 6.46 -28.54 21.78
CA TYR A 96 7.26 -27.96 20.70
C TYR A 96 7.81 -26.58 21.06
N ALA A 97 7.13 -25.78 21.88
CA ALA A 97 7.64 -24.49 22.34
C ALA A 97 8.89 -24.67 23.22
N ASP A 98 8.90 -25.66 24.11
CA ASP A 98 10.08 -26.03 24.91
C ASP A 98 11.24 -26.45 24.01
N ASN A 99 10.98 -27.33 23.03
CA ASN A 99 11.99 -27.77 22.06
C ASN A 99 12.55 -26.59 21.25
N VAL A 100 11.69 -25.69 20.76
CA VAL A 100 12.09 -24.51 19.98
C VAL A 100 12.90 -23.54 20.84
N ALA A 101 12.58 -23.40 22.13
CA ALA A 101 13.39 -22.63 23.07
C ALA A 101 14.79 -23.25 23.21
N THR A 102 14.92 -24.57 23.34
CA THR A 102 16.23 -25.23 23.34
C THR A 102 16.97 -25.06 22.01
N TRP A 103 16.27 -25.16 20.87
CA TRP A 103 16.88 -25.00 19.55
C TRP A 103 17.36 -23.57 19.28
N SER A 104 16.90 -22.58 20.06
CA SER A 104 17.36 -21.21 19.97
C SER A 104 18.81 -21.01 20.40
N GLU A 105 19.34 -21.92 21.21
CA GLU A 105 20.73 -21.93 21.66
C GLU A 105 21.67 -22.62 20.65
N LEU A 106 21.12 -23.29 19.64
CA LEU A 106 21.87 -24.02 18.63
C LEU A 106 22.35 -23.12 17.49
N SER A 107 23.40 -23.56 16.79
CA SER A 107 23.84 -22.92 15.54
C SER A 107 22.78 -23.07 14.43
N PRO A 108 22.70 -22.13 13.46
CA PRO A 108 21.68 -22.15 12.40
C PRO A 108 21.57 -23.48 11.64
N ASP A 109 22.70 -24.14 11.34
CA ASP A 109 22.74 -25.46 10.69
C ASP A 109 22.12 -26.56 11.55
N ARG A 110 22.43 -26.57 12.86
CA ARG A 110 21.90 -27.58 13.80
C ARG A 110 20.43 -27.33 14.08
N ARG A 111 20.02 -26.07 14.22
CA ARG A 111 18.63 -25.67 14.41
C ARG A 111 17.76 -26.08 13.21
N SER A 112 18.16 -25.74 11.99
CA SER A 112 17.40 -26.14 10.79
C SER A 112 17.31 -27.66 10.65
N ARG A 113 18.36 -28.39 11.06
CA ARG A 113 18.35 -29.85 11.08
C ARG A 113 17.36 -30.41 12.11
N ALA A 114 17.33 -29.85 13.33
CA ALA A 114 16.37 -30.25 14.36
C ALA A 114 14.91 -30.00 13.93
N ILE A 115 14.64 -28.87 13.27
CA ILE A 115 13.31 -28.57 12.71
C ILE A 115 12.94 -29.59 11.61
N LYS A 116 13.90 -29.92 10.74
CA LYS A 116 13.70 -30.94 9.69
C LYS A 116 13.39 -32.30 10.32
N GLU A 117 14.15 -32.72 11.32
CA GLU A 117 13.94 -33.98 12.06
C GLU A 117 12.55 -34.00 12.69
N ALA A 118 12.10 -32.90 13.31
CA ALA A 118 10.76 -32.79 13.87
C ALA A 118 9.64 -33.00 12.83
N PHE A 119 9.78 -32.47 11.61
CA PHE A 119 8.84 -32.76 10.53
C PHE A 119 8.92 -34.22 10.03
N GLN A 120 10.13 -34.80 9.99
CA GLN A 120 10.33 -36.19 9.59
C GLN A 120 9.78 -37.19 10.60
N GLU A 121 9.84 -36.89 11.90
CA GLU A 121 9.19 -37.66 12.97
C GLU A 121 7.66 -37.65 12.79
N LEU A 122 7.10 -36.55 12.28
CA LEU A 122 5.70 -36.49 11.86
C LEU A 122 5.44 -37.27 10.56
N GLY A 123 6.46 -37.85 9.92
CA GLY A 123 6.33 -38.57 8.65
C GLY A 123 6.10 -37.66 7.44
N LEU A 124 6.45 -36.37 7.55
CA LEU A 124 6.36 -35.41 6.45
C LEU A 124 7.71 -35.30 5.73
N PRO A 125 7.75 -35.30 4.39
CA PRO A 125 8.97 -35.03 3.65
C PRO A 125 9.42 -33.59 3.93
N ALA A 126 10.61 -33.44 4.51
CA ALA A 126 11.17 -32.15 4.92
C ALA A 126 12.54 -31.90 4.30
N VAL A 127 12.78 -30.65 3.89
CA VAL A 127 13.96 -30.22 3.15
C VAL A 127 14.53 -28.94 3.78
N GLN A 128 15.86 -28.83 3.75
CA GLN A 128 16.58 -27.61 4.13
C GLN A 128 16.98 -26.85 2.88
N GLN A 129 16.88 -25.53 2.94
CA GLN A 129 17.23 -24.63 1.85
C GLN A 129 18.14 -23.53 2.40
N ALA A 130 19.43 -23.60 2.05
CA ALA A 130 20.38 -22.53 2.32
C ALA A 130 20.19 -21.39 1.30
N TYR A 131 20.25 -20.14 1.78
CA TYR A 131 20.16 -18.96 0.92
C TYR A 131 21.20 -17.92 1.32
N ARG A 132 21.60 -17.09 0.35
CA ARG A 132 22.56 -16.00 0.56
C ARG A 132 22.25 -14.83 -0.36
N PHE A 133 22.08 -13.69 0.27
CA PHE A 133 21.65 -12.46 -0.33
C PHE A 133 22.71 -11.39 -0.15
N ASP A 134 23.43 -11.05 -1.21
CA ASP A 134 24.42 -9.98 -1.18
C ASP A 134 23.71 -8.62 -1.24
N LEU A 135 23.85 -7.77 -0.20
CA LEU A 135 23.25 -6.42 -0.18
C LEU A 135 24.18 -5.46 -0.92
N SER A 136 23.61 -4.47 -1.62
CA SER A 136 24.37 -3.34 -2.16
C SER A 136 25.01 -2.58 -0.99
N GLY A 137 26.29 -2.84 -0.75
CA GLY A 137 27.04 -2.37 0.43
C GLY A 137 27.32 -3.50 1.42
N THR A 138 28.56 -3.99 1.40
CA THR A 138 29.36 -4.86 2.32
C THR A 138 28.69 -5.86 3.28
N SER A 139 27.38 -6.03 3.26
CA SER A 139 26.60 -6.84 4.20
C SER A 139 25.93 -7.96 3.43
N ASN A 140 26.15 -9.19 3.89
CA ASN A 140 25.55 -10.38 3.29
C ASN A 140 24.57 -10.95 4.30
N VAL A 141 23.36 -11.25 3.85
CA VAL A 141 22.34 -11.92 4.66
C VAL A 141 22.28 -13.36 4.20
N SER A 142 22.45 -14.30 5.13
CA SER A 142 22.38 -15.72 4.83
C SER A 142 21.64 -16.45 5.92
N GLY A 143 20.93 -17.51 5.56
CA GLY A 143 20.17 -18.33 6.49
C GLY A 143 19.82 -19.68 5.88
N ILE A 144 19.20 -20.55 6.68
CA ILE A 144 18.76 -21.88 6.25
C ILE A 144 17.30 -22.07 6.60
N ASN A 145 16.44 -21.95 5.58
CA ASN A 145 15.02 -22.26 5.72
C ASN A 145 14.81 -23.77 5.82
N THR A 146 13.74 -24.17 6.49
CA THR A 146 13.28 -25.56 6.53
C THR A 146 11.82 -25.60 6.14
N TYR A 147 11.44 -26.48 5.22
CA TYR A 147 10.04 -26.65 4.83
C TYR A 147 9.67 -28.12 4.71
N ALA A 148 8.38 -28.41 4.87
CA ALA A 148 7.81 -29.74 4.73
C ALA A 148 6.49 -29.69 3.95
N ILE A 149 6.15 -30.78 3.27
CA ILE A 149 4.95 -30.84 2.41
C ILE A 149 4.02 -31.93 2.93
N LEU A 150 2.77 -31.58 3.18
CA LEU A 150 1.67 -32.51 3.38
C LEU A 150 0.88 -32.61 2.08
N ALA A 151 1.06 -33.72 1.36
CA ALA A 151 0.30 -34.00 0.14
C ALA A 151 -1.18 -34.24 0.45
N ALA A 152 -2.05 -33.59 -0.30
CA ALA A 152 -3.48 -33.78 -0.18
C ALA A 152 -3.89 -35.16 -0.75
N PRO A 153 -4.70 -35.94 -0.02
CA PRO A 153 -5.01 -37.32 -0.42
C PRO A 153 -5.90 -37.45 -1.67
N LYS A 154 -6.50 -36.36 -2.15
CA LYS A 154 -7.57 -36.38 -3.16
C LYS A 154 -7.31 -35.53 -4.40
N THR A 155 -6.11 -34.99 -4.58
CA THR A 155 -5.79 -34.14 -5.73
C THR A 155 -4.47 -34.54 -6.41
N ASP A 156 -4.25 -33.98 -7.59
CA ASP A 156 -3.05 -34.11 -8.42
C ASP A 156 -1.85 -33.27 -7.94
N GLY A 157 -1.98 -32.54 -6.83
CA GLY A 157 -0.93 -31.67 -6.28
C GLY A 157 -0.71 -30.38 -7.08
N ALA A 158 -1.63 -30.00 -7.97
CA ALA A 158 -1.48 -28.79 -8.78
C ALA A 158 -1.64 -27.47 -7.98
N GLU A 159 -2.29 -27.53 -6.82
CA GLU A 159 -2.55 -26.39 -5.96
C GLU A 159 -2.02 -26.63 -4.54
N ALA A 160 -1.46 -25.59 -3.94
CA ALA A 160 -0.93 -25.65 -2.59
C ALA A 160 -1.31 -24.43 -1.75
N LEU A 161 -1.48 -24.65 -0.44
CA LEU A 161 -1.61 -23.63 0.60
C LEU A 161 -0.31 -23.57 1.38
N VAL A 162 0.20 -22.36 1.64
CA VAL A 162 1.43 -22.16 2.40
C VAL A 162 1.10 -21.67 3.80
N LEU A 163 1.62 -22.38 4.81
CA LEU A 163 1.60 -21.97 6.20
C LEU A 163 3.04 -21.72 6.65
N GLY A 164 3.34 -20.46 6.95
CA GLY A 164 4.69 -20.02 7.29
C GLY A 164 4.80 -19.54 8.72
N ALA A 165 5.93 -19.81 9.37
CA ALA A 165 6.38 -19.12 10.56
C ALA A 165 7.82 -18.64 10.35
N SER A 166 8.07 -17.35 10.55
CA SER A 166 9.44 -16.84 10.61
C SER A 166 10.04 -17.14 11.98
N TRP A 167 11.30 -17.54 12.01
CA TRP A 167 12.05 -17.77 13.25
C TRP A 167 12.26 -16.46 14.02
N LEU A 168 12.54 -15.37 13.29
CA LEU A 168 12.58 -14.03 13.84
C LEU A 168 11.19 -13.39 13.82
N SER A 169 10.81 -12.74 14.92
CA SER A 169 9.58 -11.98 15.07
C SER A 169 9.76 -10.53 14.62
N ARG A 170 8.63 -9.84 14.41
CA ARG A 170 8.59 -8.38 14.23
C ARG A 170 9.01 -7.63 15.49
N ALA A 171 8.72 -8.19 16.67
CA ALA A 171 9.04 -7.56 17.95
C ALA A 171 10.55 -7.54 18.20
N THR A 172 11.06 -6.44 18.76
CA THR A 172 12.46 -6.31 19.15
C THR A 172 12.63 -6.39 20.67
N ASN A 173 13.80 -6.84 21.11
CA ASN A 173 14.27 -6.78 22.49
C ASN A 173 14.67 -5.34 22.85
N GLU A 174 14.95 -5.10 24.14
CA GLU A 174 15.48 -3.83 24.64
C GLU A 174 16.81 -3.44 23.98
N ALA A 175 17.62 -4.45 23.60
CA ALA A 175 18.86 -4.29 22.83
C ALA A 175 18.64 -3.94 21.35
N GLY A 176 17.39 -3.91 20.87
CA GLY A 176 17.05 -3.60 19.48
C GLY A 176 17.13 -4.78 18.50
N GLU A 177 17.52 -5.97 18.96
CA GLU A 177 17.54 -7.21 18.18
C GLU A 177 16.14 -7.81 18.06
N ARG A 178 15.85 -8.53 16.96
CA ARG A 178 14.55 -9.20 16.79
C ARG A 178 14.39 -10.37 17.75
N ARG A 179 13.21 -10.48 18.35
CA ARG A 179 12.82 -11.57 19.23
C ARG A 179 12.63 -12.86 18.46
N ILE A 180 12.92 -13.99 19.11
CA ILE A 180 12.66 -15.31 18.56
C ILE A 180 11.17 -15.63 18.66
N ASN A 181 10.60 -16.11 17.56
CA ASN A 181 9.20 -16.49 17.43
C ASN A 181 8.95 -17.94 17.89
N VAL A 182 9.20 -18.20 19.18
CA VAL A 182 9.07 -19.55 19.74
C VAL A 182 7.66 -20.12 19.53
N ARG A 183 6.64 -19.31 19.85
CA ARG A 183 5.23 -19.74 19.78
C ARG A 183 4.74 -19.93 18.35
N GLY A 184 5.12 -19.06 17.41
CA GLY A 184 4.70 -19.22 16.01
C GLY A 184 5.24 -20.50 15.38
N VAL A 185 6.53 -20.79 15.60
CA VAL A 185 7.16 -22.03 15.08
C VAL A 185 6.57 -23.27 15.76
N ALA A 186 6.38 -23.23 17.08
CA ALA A 186 5.77 -24.33 17.82
C ALA A 186 4.33 -24.62 17.38
N LEU A 187 3.52 -23.57 17.16
CA LEU A 187 2.16 -23.72 16.65
C LEU A 187 2.17 -24.32 15.24
N LEU A 188 3.09 -23.92 14.37
CA LEU A 188 3.20 -24.49 13.02
C LEU A 188 3.47 -26.00 13.06
N LEU A 189 4.41 -26.44 13.90
CA LEU A 189 4.73 -27.87 14.08
C LEU A 189 3.53 -28.65 14.65
N ALA A 190 2.84 -28.08 15.63
CA ALA A 190 1.66 -28.71 16.22
C ALA A 190 0.47 -28.76 15.24
N ILE A 191 0.29 -27.73 14.41
CA ILE A 191 -0.69 -27.73 13.32
C ILE A 191 -0.34 -28.80 12.28
N ALA A 192 0.93 -28.95 11.90
CA ALA A 192 1.35 -30.02 11.00
C ALA A 192 1.00 -31.41 11.57
N ASN A 193 1.23 -31.62 12.86
CA ASN A 193 0.82 -32.86 13.55
C ASN A 193 -0.71 -33.06 13.56
N SER A 194 -1.50 -31.99 13.77
CA SER A 194 -2.96 -32.07 13.78
C SER A 194 -3.53 -32.31 12.38
N PHE A 195 -3.05 -31.58 11.36
CA PHE A 195 -3.55 -31.65 10.00
C PHE A 195 -3.31 -33.00 9.33
N LYS A 196 -2.19 -33.66 9.65
CA LYS A 196 -1.90 -35.03 9.21
C LYS A 196 -3.00 -36.03 9.62
N LYS A 197 -3.69 -35.80 10.74
CA LYS A 197 -4.72 -36.72 11.26
C LYS A 197 -5.99 -36.74 10.41
N TYR A 198 -6.21 -35.72 9.58
CA TYR A 198 -7.45 -35.53 8.82
C TYR A 198 -7.19 -35.57 7.31
N SER A 199 -8.06 -36.26 6.56
CA SER A 199 -7.96 -36.45 5.10
C SER A 199 -8.88 -35.52 4.29
N MET A 200 -9.19 -34.34 4.84
CA MET A 200 -10.15 -33.39 4.27
C MET A 200 -9.54 -32.34 3.34
N TRP A 201 -8.22 -32.32 3.22
CA TRP A 201 -7.50 -31.34 2.42
C TRP A 201 -7.64 -31.64 0.93
N SER A 202 -7.99 -30.62 0.15
CA SER A 202 -8.12 -30.65 -1.32
C SER A 202 -6.88 -30.06 -2.00
N LYS A 203 -6.03 -29.37 -1.25
CA LYS A 203 -4.79 -28.73 -1.71
C LYS A 203 -3.63 -29.20 -0.85
N ASP A 204 -2.45 -29.30 -1.45
CA ASP A 204 -1.24 -29.62 -0.71
C ASP A 204 -0.96 -28.52 0.32
N ILE A 205 -0.47 -28.87 1.50
CA ILE A 205 -0.15 -27.90 2.54
C ILE A 205 1.36 -27.88 2.73
N ILE A 206 1.96 -26.73 2.46
CA ILE A 206 3.40 -26.53 2.62
C ILE A 206 3.63 -25.78 3.92
N PHE A 207 4.35 -26.40 4.85
CA PHE A 207 4.79 -25.79 6.09
C PHE A 207 6.19 -25.21 5.90
N VAL A 208 6.37 -23.91 6.15
CA VAL A 208 7.66 -23.23 5.96
C VAL A 208 8.10 -22.59 7.27
N VAL A 209 9.29 -22.96 7.75
CA VAL A 209 10.00 -22.25 8.81
C VAL A 209 11.13 -21.44 8.17
N ALA A 210 10.89 -20.14 8.04
CA ALA A 210 11.88 -19.21 7.50
C ALA A 210 12.89 -18.83 8.60
N ASP A 211 14.19 -18.89 8.31
CA ASP A 211 15.23 -18.49 9.27
C ASP A 211 15.21 -16.98 9.48
N GLY A 212 15.29 -16.25 8.37
CA GLY A 212 15.05 -14.82 8.34
C GLY A 212 13.57 -14.45 8.57
N TYR A 213 13.31 -13.15 8.51
CA TYR A 213 11.94 -12.63 8.61
C TYR A 213 11.32 -12.57 7.21
N ILE A 214 11.68 -11.55 6.42
CA ILE A 214 11.21 -11.37 5.04
C ILE A 214 12.15 -12.08 4.05
N ASP A 215 13.45 -11.99 4.31
CA ASP A 215 14.52 -12.56 3.50
C ASP A 215 14.37 -14.08 3.38
N GLY A 216 14.16 -14.79 4.49
CA GLY A 216 13.98 -16.24 4.47
C GLY A 216 12.79 -16.65 3.60
N MET A 217 11.62 -16.03 3.79
CA MET A 217 10.43 -16.36 3.01
C MET A 217 10.60 -16.03 1.52
N GLN A 218 11.25 -14.90 1.21
CA GLN A 218 11.56 -14.52 -0.16
C GLN A 218 12.50 -15.52 -0.84
N ALA A 219 13.57 -15.95 -0.17
CA ALA A 219 14.47 -16.97 -0.72
C ALA A 219 13.75 -18.29 -1.01
N TRP A 220 12.82 -18.69 -0.13
CA TRP A 220 12.03 -19.89 -0.33
C TRP A 220 11.12 -19.77 -1.54
N LEU A 221 10.39 -18.67 -1.67
CA LEU A 221 9.53 -18.41 -2.83
C LEU A 221 10.29 -18.34 -4.15
N ASP A 222 11.44 -17.65 -4.17
CA ASP A 222 12.28 -17.56 -5.37
C ASP A 222 12.73 -18.94 -5.84
N ALA A 223 13.18 -19.80 -4.92
CA ALA A 223 13.56 -21.17 -5.25
C ALA A 223 12.37 -22.05 -5.65
N TYR A 224 11.21 -21.91 -4.99
CA TYR A 224 10.00 -22.66 -5.31
C TYR A 224 9.51 -22.40 -6.75
N HIS A 225 9.62 -21.16 -7.22
CA HIS A 225 9.25 -20.76 -8.58
C HIS A 225 10.39 -20.90 -9.62
N GLY A 226 11.56 -21.43 -9.23
CA GLY A 226 12.70 -21.62 -10.13
C GLY A 226 13.38 -20.32 -10.55
N ASN A 227 13.18 -19.23 -9.82
CA ASN A 227 13.80 -17.94 -10.08
C ASN A 227 15.16 -17.81 -9.37
N GLY A 228 16.06 -17.01 -9.95
CA GLY A 228 17.26 -16.57 -9.25
C GLY A 228 16.91 -15.75 -8.02
N GLN A 229 17.74 -15.84 -6.97
CA GLN A 229 17.59 -15.05 -5.75
C GLN A 229 17.69 -13.56 -6.11
N SER A 230 16.56 -12.85 -6.13
CA SER A 230 16.54 -11.43 -6.48
C SER A 230 15.86 -10.65 -5.37
N LYS A 231 16.51 -9.58 -4.91
CA LYS A 231 15.96 -8.72 -3.85
C LYS A 231 14.90 -7.78 -4.38
N GLY A 232 13.90 -7.54 -3.54
CA GLY A 232 12.76 -6.68 -3.83
C GLY A 232 11.48 -7.44 -3.50
N ALA A 233 10.83 -7.06 -2.41
CA ALA A 233 9.49 -7.52 -2.11
C ALA A 233 8.54 -6.41 -2.58
N ASN A 234 7.74 -6.71 -3.59
CA ASN A 234 6.68 -5.80 -4.02
C ASN A 234 5.51 -5.99 -3.06
N GLY A 235 5.34 -5.06 -2.12
CA GLY A 235 4.21 -5.05 -1.22
C GLY A 235 2.91 -4.93 -2.01
N HIS A 236 2.21 -6.04 -2.20
CA HIS A 236 0.84 -6.05 -2.68
C HIS A 236 -0.10 -6.12 -1.47
N LEU A 237 -1.17 -5.33 -1.48
CA LEU A 237 -2.24 -5.53 -0.51
C LEU A 237 -2.95 -6.83 -0.85
N PRO A 238 -3.14 -7.75 0.11
CA PRO A 238 -3.86 -8.98 -0.16
C PRO A 238 -5.32 -8.67 -0.49
N ASN A 239 -5.97 -9.60 -1.16
CA ASN A 239 -7.39 -9.50 -1.42
C ASN A 239 -8.20 -9.22 -0.14
N MET A 240 -9.11 -8.24 -0.19
CA MET A 240 -9.93 -7.82 0.95
C MET A 240 -10.78 -8.97 1.53
N ASP A 241 -11.26 -9.91 0.72
CA ASP A 241 -12.04 -11.06 1.21
C ASP A 241 -11.22 -11.97 2.12
N LEU A 242 -9.92 -12.08 1.88
CA LEU A 242 -9.00 -12.84 2.74
C LEU A 242 -8.88 -12.18 4.11
N ILE A 243 -8.71 -10.85 4.14
CA ILE A 243 -8.65 -10.09 5.41
C ILE A 243 -9.98 -10.15 6.14
N ASN A 244 -11.10 -9.94 5.45
CA ASN A 244 -12.42 -9.92 6.07
C ASN A 244 -12.79 -11.30 6.63
N SER A 245 -12.44 -12.37 5.90
CA SER A 245 -12.59 -13.75 6.37
C SER A 245 -11.73 -14.02 7.59
N ALA A 246 -10.46 -13.59 7.59
CA ALA A 246 -9.58 -13.69 8.75
C ALA A 246 -10.12 -12.93 9.96
N SER A 247 -10.54 -11.67 9.78
CA SER A 247 -11.12 -10.87 10.86
C SER A 247 -12.36 -11.55 11.45
N ARG A 248 -13.27 -12.01 10.60
CA ARG A 248 -14.50 -12.70 11.03
C ARG A 248 -14.21 -13.99 11.79
N ILE A 249 -13.25 -14.78 11.33
CA ILE A 249 -12.83 -16.02 11.99
C ILE A 249 -12.18 -15.72 13.34
N LEU A 250 -11.30 -14.71 13.42
CA LEU A 250 -10.66 -14.30 14.66
C LEU A 250 -11.68 -13.83 15.71
N HIS A 251 -12.67 -13.02 15.31
CA HIS A 251 -13.77 -12.65 16.19
C HIS A 251 -14.55 -13.87 16.69
N HIS A 252 -14.81 -14.85 15.82
CA HIS A 252 -15.51 -16.08 16.21
C HIS A 252 -14.71 -16.95 17.19
N THR A 253 -13.37 -16.93 17.10
CA THR A 253 -12.49 -17.66 18.03
C THR A 253 -12.16 -16.86 19.31
N GLY A 254 -12.73 -15.66 19.48
CA GLY A 254 -12.54 -14.81 20.65
C GLY A 254 -11.25 -13.98 20.63
N ILE A 255 -10.57 -13.90 19.49
CA ILE A 255 -9.40 -13.03 19.30
C ILE A 255 -9.88 -11.69 18.75
N GLN A 256 -9.55 -10.59 19.44
CA GLN A 256 -9.78 -9.25 18.91
C GLN A 256 -8.69 -8.90 17.90
N PRO A 257 -9.00 -8.75 16.60
CA PRO A 257 -8.00 -8.35 15.63
C PRO A 257 -7.62 -6.89 15.86
N LEU A 258 -6.37 -6.57 15.57
CA LEU A 258 -5.83 -5.22 15.62
C LEU A 258 -5.26 -4.88 14.25
N LEU A 259 -5.46 -3.64 13.82
CA LEU A 259 -4.86 -3.18 12.57
C LEU A 259 -3.34 -3.11 12.74
N HIS A 260 -2.56 -3.41 11.71
CA HIS A 260 -1.10 -3.38 11.75
C HIS A 260 -0.50 -2.00 12.11
N THR A 261 -1.31 -0.95 11.96
CA THR A 261 -1.03 0.44 12.36
C THR A 261 -1.22 0.69 13.86
N TYR A 262 -1.84 -0.23 14.58
CA TYR A 262 -2.03 -0.13 16.02
C TYR A 262 -0.73 -0.52 16.72
N ASN A 263 -0.17 0.39 17.51
CA ASN A 263 0.97 0.12 18.37
C ASN A 263 0.52 0.28 19.83
N PRO A 264 0.52 -0.80 20.65
CA PRO A 264 0.04 -0.75 22.02
C PRO A 264 0.90 0.13 22.94
N HIS A 265 2.14 0.45 22.56
CA HIS A 265 3.05 1.33 23.29
C HIS A 265 3.02 2.78 22.79
N ASP A 266 2.26 3.07 21.74
CA ASP A 266 2.20 4.38 21.12
C ASP A 266 1.04 5.13 21.77
N ASP A 267 1.38 6.12 22.59
CA ASP A 267 0.47 7.06 23.27
C ASP A 267 -0.32 7.95 22.27
N GLN A 268 -0.62 7.46 21.06
CA GLN A 268 -1.51 8.11 20.09
C GLN A 268 -2.91 8.34 20.64
N HIS A 269 -3.24 7.74 21.78
CA HIS A 269 -4.42 8.04 22.57
C HIS A 269 -4.36 9.39 23.29
N PHE A 270 -3.21 10.01 23.60
CA PHE A 270 -3.19 11.29 24.32
C PHE A 270 -3.82 12.42 23.51
N LEU A 271 -3.39 12.62 22.25
CA LEU A 271 -3.94 13.66 21.39
C LEU A 271 -5.41 13.39 21.03
N ILE A 272 -5.74 12.15 20.70
CA ILE A 272 -7.12 11.76 20.37
C ILE A 272 -8.03 11.92 21.59
N ASN A 273 -7.59 11.49 22.78
CA ASN A 273 -8.37 11.62 24.00
C ASN A 273 -8.51 13.09 24.40
N SER A 274 -7.42 13.86 24.43
CA SER A 274 -7.44 15.29 24.77
C SER A 274 -8.36 16.10 23.84
N LEU A 275 -8.25 15.91 22.52
CA LEU A 275 -9.13 16.57 21.55
C LEU A 275 -10.59 16.13 21.73
N SER A 276 -10.84 14.83 21.93
CA SER A 276 -12.21 14.33 22.13
C SER A 276 -12.81 14.74 23.47
N GLU A 277 -11.99 14.98 24.49
CA GLU A 277 -12.43 15.33 25.83
C GLU A 277 -12.96 16.75 25.89
N SER A 278 -12.41 17.64 25.05
CA SER A 278 -12.90 19.01 24.86
C SER A 278 -14.28 19.10 24.20
N LEU A 279 -14.77 18.02 23.58
CA LEU A 279 -16.05 17.98 22.87
C LEU A 279 -17.22 17.55 23.76
N PRO A 280 -18.46 18.03 23.49
CA PRO A 280 -19.67 17.57 24.16
C PRO A 280 -19.83 16.05 24.08
N ILE A 281 -20.34 15.42 25.16
CA ILE A 281 -20.50 13.96 25.30
C ILE A 281 -21.22 13.33 24.10
N ILE A 282 -22.21 14.04 23.55
CA ILE A 282 -23.02 13.61 22.41
C ILE A 282 -22.15 13.36 21.16
N VAL A 283 -21.17 14.22 20.91
CA VAL A 283 -20.30 14.17 19.71
C VAL A 283 -19.01 13.39 19.98
N ARG A 284 -18.62 13.25 21.26
CA ARG A 284 -17.35 12.61 21.68
C ARG A 284 -17.17 11.22 21.07
N ARG A 285 -18.22 10.39 21.01
CA ARG A 285 -18.12 9.02 20.46
C ARG A 285 -17.83 9.01 18.96
N GLU A 286 -18.50 9.88 18.21
CA GLU A 286 -18.32 10.01 16.76
C GLU A 286 -16.97 10.62 16.43
N ALA A 287 -16.58 11.69 17.14
CA ALA A 287 -15.28 12.33 17.01
C ALA A 287 -14.15 11.35 17.31
N LYS A 288 -14.26 10.53 18.37
CA LYS A 288 -13.28 9.46 18.63
C LYS A 288 -13.19 8.51 17.46
N THR A 289 -14.31 8.02 16.92
CA THR A 289 -14.24 7.06 15.79
C THR A 289 -13.61 7.69 14.55
N TYR A 290 -13.98 8.93 14.24
CA TYR A 290 -13.41 9.69 13.12
C TYR A 290 -11.89 9.88 13.29
N LEU A 291 -11.44 10.31 14.47
CA LEU A 291 -10.02 10.56 14.75
C LEU A 291 -9.19 9.28 14.67
N HIS A 292 -9.70 8.15 15.17
CA HIS A 292 -9.04 6.86 15.01
C HIS A 292 -8.97 6.45 13.52
N GLY A 293 -10.06 6.63 12.78
CA GLY A 293 -10.09 6.41 11.34
C GLY A 293 -9.07 7.26 10.60
N ALA A 294 -8.98 8.55 10.94
CA ALA A 294 -8.04 9.48 10.33
C ALA A 294 -6.58 9.10 10.62
N ALA A 295 -6.28 8.74 11.87
CA ALA A 295 -4.95 8.27 12.28
C ALA A 295 -4.55 6.99 11.52
N ASN A 296 -5.47 6.03 11.39
CA ASN A 296 -5.25 4.80 10.65
C ASN A 296 -5.00 5.04 9.16
N LEU A 297 -5.79 5.91 8.52
CA LEU A 297 -5.61 6.28 7.11
C LEU A 297 -4.26 6.95 6.90
N PHE A 298 -3.92 7.94 7.74
CA PHE A 298 -2.64 8.64 7.65
C PHE A 298 -1.46 7.68 7.81
N ARG A 299 -1.51 6.80 8.82
CA ARG A 299 -0.45 5.83 9.07
C ARG A 299 -0.29 4.82 7.92
N GLN A 300 -1.38 4.36 7.31
CA GLN A 300 -1.31 3.50 6.13
C GLN A 300 -0.68 4.20 4.93
N VAL A 301 -1.04 5.46 4.67
CA VAL A 301 -0.43 6.25 3.58
C VAL A 301 1.04 6.50 3.85
N ALA A 302 1.41 6.83 5.10
CA ALA A 302 2.80 7.04 5.50
C ALA A 302 3.64 5.76 5.37
N LEU A 303 3.10 4.62 5.80
CA LEU A 303 3.76 3.31 5.65
C LEU A 303 3.88 2.90 4.17
N GLY A 304 2.86 3.20 3.36
CA GLY A 304 2.91 2.97 1.91
C GLY A 304 3.95 3.83 1.20
N ALA A 305 4.16 5.07 1.67
CA ALA A 305 5.17 5.98 1.12
C ALA A 305 6.61 5.55 1.41
N ASP A 306 6.86 4.87 2.54
CA ASP A 306 8.18 4.33 2.88
C ASP A 306 8.57 3.15 1.95
N SER A 307 7.63 2.61 1.17
CA SER A 307 7.83 1.50 0.21
C SER A 307 8.41 0.21 0.80
N ARG A 308 8.50 0.12 2.14
CA ARG A 308 9.02 -1.04 2.86
C ARG A 308 7.93 -2.07 3.10
N VAL A 309 8.32 -3.32 2.94
CA VAL A 309 7.50 -4.46 3.33
C VAL A 309 7.63 -4.71 4.83
N LEU A 310 6.51 -4.80 5.54
CA LEU A 310 6.45 -4.92 7.00
C LEU A 310 6.45 -6.37 7.51
N GLY A 311 6.20 -7.34 6.63
CA GLY A 311 6.14 -8.74 7.00
C GLY A 311 6.34 -9.71 5.84
N PRO A 312 6.52 -11.01 6.13
CA PRO A 312 6.84 -12.03 5.13
C PRO A 312 5.77 -12.19 4.04
N GLU A 313 4.53 -11.79 4.33
CA GLU A 313 3.41 -11.79 3.39
C GLU A 313 3.68 -10.94 2.14
N GLY A 314 4.44 -9.85 2.27
CA GLY A 314 4.75 -8.99 1.13
C GLY A 314 5.67 -9.63 0.09
N SER A 315 6.35 -10.74 0.43
CA SER A 315 7.15 -11.51 -0.54
C SER A 315 6.28 -12.29 -1.53
N PHE A 316 5.05 -12.65 -1.15
CA PHE A 316 4.11 -13.43 -1.98
C PHE A 316 3.49 -12.60 -3.11
N GLY A 317 3.41 -11.28 -2.94
CA GLY A 317 2.80 -10.37 -3.92
C GLY A 317 3.45 -10.43 -5.31
N ARG A 318 4.77 -10.64 -5.38
CA ARG A 318 5.51 -10.82 -6.65
C ARG A 318 4.97 -12.00 -7.48
N TYR A 319 4.53 -13.05 -6.80
CA TYR A 319 4.05 -14.29 -7.39
C TYR A 319 2.54 -14.31 -7.60
N ARG A 320 1.85 -13.18 -7.33
CA ARG A 320 0.38 -13.06 -7.35
C ARG A 320 -0.27 -14.11 -6.46
N ILE A 321 0.32 -14.32 -5.28
CA ILE A 321 -0.22 -15.16 -4.22
C ILE A 321 -0.71 -14.21 -3.12
N ASP A 322 -2.00 -14.28 -2.82
CA ASP A 322 -2.58 -13.55 -1.70
C ASP A 322 -2.11 -14.17 -0.38
N ALA A 323 -1.53 -13.36 0.49
CA ALA A 323 -1.01 -13.80 1.78
C ALA A 323 -1.34 -12.79 2.88
N ILE A 324 -1.58 -13.30 4.08
CA ILE A 324 -1.73 -12.51 5.30
C ILE A 324 -0.81 -13.07 6.38
N THR A 325 -0.28 -12.21 7.23
CA THR A 325 0.46 -12.62 8.43
C THR A 325 -0.31 -12.23 9.66
N LEU A 326 -0.49 -13.19 10.57
CA LEU A 326 -1.11 -12.97 11.86
C LEU A 326 -0.03 -12.65 12.90
N PHE A 327 -0.04 -11.42 13.42
CA PHE A 327 0.81 -11.02 14.54
C PHE A 327 0.01 -11.07 15.85
N GLY A 328 0.46 -11.89 16.79
CA GLY A 328 -0.15 -12.01 18.11
C GLY A 328 0.64 -11.25 19.17
N VAL A 329 -0.06 -10.55 20.07
CA VAL A 329 0.51 -10.13 21.35
C VAL A 329 0.63 -11.39 22.23
N PRO A 330 1.79 -11.66 22.85
CA PRO A 330 1.98 -12.88 23.64
C PRO A 330 0.98 -12.94 24.78
N ALA A 331 0.22 -14.04 24.84
CA ALA A 331 -0.68 -14.32 25.96
C ALA A 331 0.09 -15.00 27.10
N GLU A 332 -0.20 -14.65 28.35
CA GLU A 332 0.49 -15.25 29.51
C GLU A 332 0.11 -16.73 29.74
N GLY A 333 -0.97 -17.22 29.11
CA GLY A 333 -1.46 -18.60 29.27
C GLY A 333 -1.62 -19.41 27.97
N PRO A 334 -2.06 -20.68 28.08
CA PRO A 334 -2.17 -21.63 26.95
C PRO A 334 -3.34 -21.30 26.01
N HIS A 335 -4.25 -20.43 26.45
CA HIS A 335 -5.37 -19.93 25.63
C HIS A 335 -4.91 -19.32 24.30
N GLY A 336 -3.70 -18.76 24.23
CA GLY A 336 -3.14 -18.23 22.99
C GLY A 336 -2.98 -19.30 21.90
N PHE A 337 -2.41 -20.46 22.25
CA PHE A 337 -2.30 -21.60 21.32
C PHE A 337 -3.65 -22.18 20.95
N HIS A 338 -4.57 -22.25 21.92
CA HIS A 338 -5.92 -22.74 21.66
C HIS A 338 -6.67 -21.86 20.65
N ALA A 339 -6.77 -20.56 20.91
CA ALA A 339 -7.53 -19.64 20.08
C ALA A 339 -6.89 -19.45 18.69
N LEU A 340 -5.56 -19.30 18.63
CA LEU A 340 -4.86 -19.11 17.37
C LEU A 340 -4.84 -20.39 16.53
N GLY A 341 -4.69 -21.57 17.14
CA GLY A 341 -4.78 -22.84 16.43
C GLY A 341 -6.17 -23.07 15.82
N ARG A 342 -7.25 -22.79 16.56
CA ARG A 342 -8.62 -22.82 16.02
C ARG A 342 -8.80 -21.84 14.87
N ALA A 343 -8.27 -20.61 14.99
CA ALA A 343 -8.37 -19.60 13.95
C ALA A 343 -7.63 -20.04 12.68
N THR A 344 -6.39 -20.53 12.81
CA THR A 344 -5.59 -21.01 11.69
C THR A 344 -6.23 -22.22 11.02
N GLU A 345 -6.74 -23.19 11.77
CA GLU A 345 -7.49 -24.31 11.18
C GLU A 345 -8.70 -23.79 10.39
N SER A 346 -9.54 -22.94 11.00
CA SER A 346 -10.72 -22.40 10.32
C SER A 346 -10.35 -21.59 9.07
N LEU A 347 -9.24 -20.86 9.08
CA LEU A 347 -8.74 -20.12 7.92
C LEU A 347 -8.30 -21.05 6.79
N VAL A 348 -7.48 -22.05 7.10
CA VAL A 348 -7.01 -23.02 6.11
C VAL A 348 -8.18 -23.76 5.50
N ARG A 349 -9.17 -24.14 6.31
CA ARG A 349 -10.40 -24.78 5.81
C ARG A 349 -11.19 -23.89 4.87
N SER A 350 -11.30 -22.60 5.18
CA SER A 350 -11.98 -21.62 4.32
C SER A 350 -11.27 -21.49 2.97
N LEU A 351 -9.93 -21.43 2.98
CA LEU A 351 -9.11 -21.37 1.78
C LEU A 351 -9.10 -22.68 0.98
N ASN A 352 -9.17 -23.81 1.65
CA ASN A 352 -9.22 -25.13 1.04
C ASN A 352 -10.51 -25.35 0.21
N ASN A 353 -11.58 -24.59 0.50
CA ASN A 353 -12.82 -24.62 -0.27
C ASN A 353 -12.75 -23.81 -1.58
N LEU A 354 -11.76 -22.93 -1.75
CA LEU A 354 -11.61 -22.16 -2.97
C LEU A 354 -11.29 -23.08 -4.14
N LEU A 355 -12.02 -22.93 -5.25
CA LEU A 355 -11.75 -23.64 -6.50
C LEU A 355 -10.93 -22.79 -7.49
N GLU A 356 -10.88 -21.49 -7.25
CA GLU A 356 -10.18 -20.53 -8.09
C GLU A 356 -9.44 -19.51 -7.24
N ARG A 357 -8.59 -18.72 -7.90
CA ARG A 357 -7.88 -17.61 -7.25
C ARG A 357 -8.87 -16.52 -6.86
N LEU A 358 -8.59 -15.81 -5.77
CA LEU A 358 -9.41 -14.69 -5.33
C LEU A 358 -9.40 -13.59 -6.40
N HIS A 359 -10.58 -13.24 -6.93
CA HIS A 359 -10.70 -12.31 -8.06
C HIS A 359 -11.91 -11.34 -7.96
N ALA A 360 -12.92 -11.65 -7.14
CA ALA A 360 -14.16 -10.87 -7.08
C ALA A 360 -14.05 -9.57 -6.25
N SER A 361 -13.13 -9.51 -5.28
CA SER A 361 -13.07 -8.43 -4.28
C SER A 361 -11.96 -7.39 -4.53
N VAL A 362 -11.91 -6.36 -3.69
CA VAL A 362 -11.11 -5.14 -3.89
C VAL A 362 -9.63 -5.36 -3.51
N PHE A 363 -8.72 -5.04 -4.43
CA PHE A 363 -7.26 -5.09 -4.23
C PHE A 363 -6.63 -3.76 -3.78
N LEU A 364 -7.38 -2.66 -3.85
CA LEU A 364 -6.93 -1.31 -3.48
C LEU A 364 -7.91 -0.67 -2.51
N TYR A 365 -7.50 -0.60 -1.25
CA TYR A 365 -8.34 -0.14 -0.15
C TYR A 365 -7.51 0.54 0.93
N LEU A 366 -8.18 1.34 1.75
CA LEU A 366 -7.64 1.92 2.97
C LEU A 366 -8.53 1.55 4.16
N MET A 367 -7.96 1.01 5.23
CA MET A 367 -8.72 0.58 6.41
C MET A 367 -8.92 1.77 7.37
N THR A 368 -10.16 2.09 7.72
CA THR A 368 -10.45 3.10 8.76
C THR A 368 -10.54 2.45 10.14
N SER A 369 -10.98 1.20 10.18
CA SER A 369 -11.00 0.35 11.35
C SER A 369 -10.62 -1.07 10.94
N VAL A 370 -10.53 -1.97 11.90
CA VAL A 370 -10.46 -3.42 11.65
C VAL A 370 -11.66 -3.87 10.82
N ASP A 371 -12.83 -3.23 11.01
CA ASP A 371 -14.10 -3.63 10.38
C ASP A 371 -14.63 -2.77 9.24
N THR A 372 -13.89 -1.74 8.88
CA THR A 372 -14.33 -0.79 7.86
C THR A 372 -13.20 -0.38 6.95
N PHE A 373 -13.47 -0.41 5.65
CA PHE A 373 -12.50 -0.02 4.62
C PHE A 373 -13.12 0.97 3.63
N ILE A 374 -12.26 1.70 2.93
CA ILE A 374 -12.60 2.64 1.87
C ILE A 374 -12.01 2.08 0.57
N SER A 375 -12.84 1.90 -0.45
CA SER A 375 -12.39 1.43 -1.77
C SER A 375 -11.68 2.53 -2.56
N VAL A 376 -10.87 2.12 -3.54
CA VAL A 376 -10.17 2.99 -4.49
C VAL A 376 -11.04 4.07 -5.13
N SER A 377 -12.28 3.73 -5.49
CA SER A 377 -13.24 4.67 -6.07
C SER A 377 -13.51 5.88 -5.16
N ASN A 378 -13.51 5.65 -3.85
CA ASN A 378 -13.88 6.66 -2.87
C ASN A 378 -12.67 7.51 -2.52
N TYR A 379 -11.49 6.93 -2.27
CA TYR A 379 -10.34 7.72 -1.85
C TYR A 379 -9.61 8.42 -3.00
N LEU A 380 -9.71 7.94 -4.25
CA LEU A 380 -9.05 8.59 -5.40
C LEU A 380 -9.66 9.95 -5.78
N ALA A 381 -10.90 10.23 -5.40
CA ALA A 381 -11.53 11.51 -5.72
C ALA A 381 -10.76 12.71 -5.13
N ALA A 382 -10.24 12.59 -3.90
CA ALA A 382 -9.42 13.64 -3.27
C ALA A 382 -8.17 14.02 -4.09
N PRO A 383 -7.22 13.09 -4.36
CA PRO A 383 -6.02 13.41 -5.12
C PRO A 383 -6.32 13.81 -6.57
N ILE A 384 -7.37 13.29 -7.20
CA ILE A 384 -7.78 13.71 -8.55
C ILE A 384 -8.23 15.17 -8.55
N LEU A 385 -9.06 15.60 -7.59
CA LEU A 385 -9.52 16.99 -7.48
C LEU A 385 -8.36 17.95 -7.21
N ILE A 386 -7.48 17.60 -6.26
CA ILE A 386 -6.29 18.40 -5.95
C ILE A 386 -5.36 18.45 -7.16
N GLY A 387 -5.09 17.31 -7.79
CA GLY A 387 -4.25 17.19 -8.97
C GLY A 387 -4.77 18.03 -10.13
N ALA A 388 -6.07 17.94 -10.45
CA ALA A 388 -6.69 18.75 -11.49
C ALA A 388 -6.57 20.26 -11.21
N GLY A 389 -6.78 20.68 -9.95
CA GLY A 389 -6.58 22.06 -9.53
C GLY A 389 -5.13 22.52 -9.73
N LEU A 390 -4.15 21.71 -9.32
CA LEU A 390 -2.72 22.00 -9.50
C LEU A 390 -2.31 22.02 -10.98
N THR A 391 -2.90 21.16 -11.82
CA THR A 391 -2.66 21.18 -13.28
C THR A 391 -3.16 22.48 -13.90
N ILE A 392 -4.36 22.95 -13.51
CA ILE A 392 -4.88 24.24 -13.97
C ILE A 392 -3.96 25.38 -13.52
N ASP A 393 -3.45 25.34 -12.29
CA ASP A 393 -2.49 26.31 -11.77
C ASP A 393 -1.19 26.36 -12.58
N GLY A 394 -0.65 25.19 -12.90
CA GLY A 394 0.52 25.05 -13.77
C GLY A 394 0.27 25.64 -15.17
N LEU A 395 -0.90 25.41 -15.76
CA LEU A 395 -1.28 25.94 -17.07
C LEU A 395 -1.47 27.47 -17.05
N ILE A 396 -2.08 28.02 -15.99
CA ILE A 396 -2.20 29.48 -15.81
C ILE A 396 -0.82 30.11 -15.73
N THR A 397 0.06 29.56 -14.88
CA THR A 397 1.40 30.10 -14.68
C THR A 397 2.24 29.99 -15.94
N TRP A 398 2.11 28.89 -16.69
CA TRP A 398 2.74 28.72 -18.00
C TRP A 398 2.26 29.75 -19.04
N SER A 399 0.95 30.02 -19.09
CA SER A 399 0.38 31.04 -19.97
C SER A 399 0.89 32.45 -19.65
N GLN A 400 0.96 32.79 -18.36
CA GLN A 400 1.50 34.08 -17.89
C GLN A 400 3.01 34.23 -18.18
N ALA A 401 3.76 33.14 -18.05
CA ALA A 401 5.17 33.11 -18.45
C ALA A 401 5.35 33.31 -19.96
N SER A 402 4.49 32.71 -20.79
CA SER A 402 4.51 32.88 -22.25
C SER A 402 4.25 34.34 -22.67
N ALA A 403 3.25 34.98 -22.07
CA ALA A 403 2.89 36.37 -22.39
C ALA A 403 4.01 37.37 -22.07
N ASN A 404 4.77 37.12 -21.01
CA ASN A 404 5.89 37.95 -20.58
C ASN A 404 7.17 37.79 -21.43
N ASN A 405 7.25 36.76 -22.28
CA ASN A 405 8.43 36.39 -23.06
C ASN A 405 8.59 37.20 -24.37
N THR A 406 7.79 38.25 -24.56
CA THR A 406 7.85 39.19 -25.70
C THR A 406 8.98 40.22 -25.58
N SER A 407 9.72 40.21 -24.46
CA SER A 407 10.86 41.10 -24.18
C SER A 407 12.18 40.35 -24.41
N GLY A 408 12.77 40.46 -25.60
CA GLY A 408 13.86 39.59 -26.07
C GLY A 408 15.18 39.60 -25.25
N VAL A 409 15.23 38.82 -24.16
CA VAL A 409 16.43 38.55 -23.37
C VAL A 409 16.89 37.09 -23.57
N ALA A 410 18.20 36.87 -23.54
CA ALA A 410 18.89 35.64 -23.96
C ALA A 410 18.46 34.36 -23.21
N LYS A 411 18.40 33.25 -23.96
CA LYS A 411 18.02 31.90 -23.52
C LYS A 411 19.07 31.25 -22.60
N GLU A 412 18.76 31.05 -21.33
CA GLU A 412 19.40 30.00 -20.52
C GLU A 412 18.62 28.68 -20.63
N LYS A 413 19.32 27.54 -20.55
CA LYS A 413 18.75 26.20 -20.79
C LYS A 413 18.01 25.70 -19.54
N PRO A 414 16.68 25.75 -19.52
CA PRO A 414 15.86 25.69 -18.30
C PRO A 414 15.39 24.28 -17.95
N VAL A 415 15.43 23.38 -18.92
CA VAL A 415 15.19 21.95 -18.74
C VAL A 415 16.22 21.39 -17.76
N LEU A 416 17.46 21.88 -17.79
CA LEU A 416 18.49 21.47 -16.85
C LEU A 416 18.12 21.88 -15.43
N LEU A 417 17.67 23.12 -15.20
CA LEU A 417 17.30 23.60 -13.84
C LEU A 417 16.10 22.83 -13.29
N ALA A 418 15.08 22.59 -14.09
CA ALA A 418 13.92 21.81 -13.65
C ALA A 418 14.22 20.31 -13.50
N MET A 419 15.07 19.73 -14.35
CA MET A 419 15.60 18.37 -14.14
C MET A 419 16.52 18.32 -12.91
N VAL A 420 17.26 19.39 -12.63
CA VAL A 420 18.08 19.54 -11.43
C VAL A 420 17.20 19.69 -10.22
N LEU A 421 16.08 20.41 -10.26
CA LEU A 421 15.16 20.58 -9.11
C LEU A 421 14.25 19.39 -8.90
N LEU A 422 13.78 18.74 -9.97
CA LEU A 422 13.11 17.44 -9.88
C LEU A 422 14.11 16.40 -9.37
N GLY A 423 15.33 16.42 -9.90
CA GLY A 423 16.44 15.61 -9.44
C GLY A 423 16.81 15.92 -7.99
N LEU A 424 16.78 17.18 -7.55
CA LEU A 424 17.04 17.60 -6.18
C LEU A 424 15.90 17.22 -5.26
N ALA A 425 14.64 17.31 -5.70
CA ALA A 425 13.48 16.89 -4.92
C ALA A 425 13.46 15.37 -4.76
N VAL A 426 13.80 14.63 -5.81
CA VAL A 426 13.99 13.17 -5.77
C VAL A 426 15.21 12.83 -4.91
N LEU A 427 16.31 13.56 -5.02
CA LEU A 427 17.52 13.32 -4.25
C LEU A 427 17.32 13.65 -2.78
N VAL A 428 16.67 14.76 -2.45
CA VAL A 428 16.25 15.15 -1.09
C VAL A 428 15.27 14.14 -0.54
N GLY A 429 14.25 13.74 -1.30
CA GLY A 429 13.31 12.68 -0.87
C GLY A 429 14.02 11.34 -0.65
N SER A 430 15.00 10.99 -1.49
CA SER A 430 15.79 9.76 -1.33
C SER A 430 16.77 9.84 -0.15
N LEU A 431 17.37 11.01 0.09
CA LEU A 431 18.23 11.30 1.25
C LEU A 431 17.41 11.30 2.53
N GLU A 432 16.20 11.84 2.49
CA GLU A 432 15.25 11.82 3.58
C GLU A 432 14.87 10.37 3.89
N VAL A 433 14.41 9.59 2.92
CA VAL A 433 14.11 8.15 3.11
C VAL A 433 15.34 7.38 3.64
N ALA A 434 16.54 7.66 3.13
CA ALA A 434 17.79 7.03 3.59
C ALA A 434 18.20 7.49 5.00
N LEU A 435 17.96 8.76 5.34
CA LEU A 435 18.24 9.34 6.64
C LEU A 435 17.24 8.83 7.68
N ILE A 436 15.96 8.70 7.32
CA ILE A 436 14.90 8.08 8.12
C ILE A 436 15.25 6.60 8.37
N ALA A 437 15.71 5.89 7.34
CA ALA A 437 16.21 4.52 7.49
C ALA A 437 17.33 4.38 8.52
N ARG A 438 18.17 5.41 8.67
CA ARG A 438 19.33 5.42 9.58
C ARG A 438 19.03 5.97 10.97
N LEU A 439 18.23 7.04 11.06
CA LEU A 439 17.90 7.72 12.30
C LEU A 439 16.79 7.01 13.07
N ASP A 440 15.89 6.33 12.37
CA ASP A 440 14.78 5.64 13.00
C ASP A 440 14.53 4.23 12.43
N PRO A 441 15.50 3.31 12.61
CA PRO A 441 15.32 1.91 12.22
C PRO A 441 14.21 1.20 13.01
N GLN A 442 13.71 1.80 14.10
CA GLN A 442 12.76 1.21 15.05
C GLN A 442 11.38 1.91 15.12
N HIS A 443 11.09 2.86 14.23
CA HIS A 443 9.79 3.56 14.16
C HIS A 443 9.42 4.37 15.43
N ARG A 444 10.38 5.06 16.05
CA ARG A 444 10.21 5.92 17.24
C ARG A 444 9.93 7.40 16.91
N LEU A 445 10.23 7.88 15.71
CA LEU A 445 9.99 9.27 15.34
C LEU A 445 8.52 9.48 14.96
N PRO A 446 7.88 10.55 15.47
CA PRO A 446 6.50 10.85 15.13
C PRO A 446 6.40 11.16 13.63
N GLN A 447 5.62 10.33 12.93
CA GLN A 447 5.43 10.35 11.47
C GLN A 447 4.97 11.71 10.91
N PHE A 448 4.38 12.56 11.76
CA PHE A 448 4.00 13.93 11.44
C PHE A 448 5.21 14.86 11.25
N ALA A 449 6.27 14.70 12.04
CA ALA A 449 7.50 15.48 11.90
C ALA A 449 8.22 15.14 10.58
N LEU A 450 8.10 13.88 10.14
CA LEU A 450 8.65 13.37 8.89
C LEU A 450 7.88 13.92 7.68
N ALA A 451 6.54 13.88 7.71
CA ALA A 451 5.71 14.45 6.64
C ALA A 451 5.88 15.98 6.47
N LEU A 452 6.16 16.71 7.57
CA LEU A 452 6.45 18.15 7.53
C LEU A 452 7.87 18.46 7.04
N ALA A 453 8.82 17.57 7.28
CA ALA A 453 10.22 17.70 6.83
C ALA A 453 10.39 17.38 5.33
N GLY A 454 9.43 16.67 4.72
CA GLY A 454 9.50 16.36 3.30
C GLY A 454 9.33 17.58 2.37
N PRO A 455 9.73 17.48 1.09
CA PRO A 455 9.73 18.60 0.15
C PRO A 455 8.39 19.33 0.04
N ALA A 456 7.27 18.58 0.08
CA ALA A 456 5.93 19.15 0.08
C ALA A 456 5.56 19.84 1.41
N GLY A 457 6.01 19.29 2.54
CA GLY A 457 5.85 19.88 3.87
C GLY A 457 6.65 21.17 4.03
N MET A 458 7.93 21.16 3.64
CA MET A 458 8.79 22.35 3.62
C MET A 458 8.28 23.43 2.66
N TRP A 459 7.82 23.04 1.47
CA TRP A 459 7.22 23.97 0.51
C TRP A 459 5.94 24.63 1.05
N THR A 460 5.04 23.83 1.65
CA THR A 460 3.80 24.35 2.24
C THR A 460 4.09 25.27 3.42
N LEU A 461 5.04 24.93 4.30
CA LEU A 461 5.48 25.81 5.38
C LEU A 461 6.11 27.11 4.87
N TRP A 462 6.94 27.05 3.83
CA TRP A 462 7.54 28.24 3.22
C TRP A 462 6.48 29.13 2.57
N ARG A 463 5.52 28.54 1.86
CA ARG A 463 4.40 29.26 1.24
C ARG A 463 3.47 29.90 2.27
N ILE A 464 3.22 29.24 3.40
CA ILE A 464 2.43 29.80 4.51
C ILE A 464 3.19 30.98 5.14
N GLY A 465 4.51 30.86 5.34
CA GLY A 465 5.32 31.90 5.98
C GLY A 465 5.64 33.10 5.08
N ARG A 466 5.88 32.90 3.78
CA ARG A 466 6.25 33.95 2.80
C ARG A 466 5.63 33.68 1.44
N ARG A 467 4.32 33.86 1.36
CA ARG A 467 3.52 33.57 0.17
C ARG A 467 4.03 34.26 -1.10
N GLU A 468 4.30 35.57 -1.04
CA GLU A 468 4.76 36.33 -2.21
C GLU A 468 6.12 35.87 -2.72
N ALA A 469 7.05 35.55 -1.82
CA ALA A 469 8.39 35.07 -2.18
C ALA A 469 8.38 33.63 -2.74
N ALA A 470 7.51 32.77 -2.21
CA ALA A 470 7.33 31.42 -2.74
C ALA A 470 6.62 31.43 -4.11
N GLU A 471 5.63 32.31 -4.30
CA GLU A 471 4.91 32.45 -5.57
C GLU A 471 5.78 33.10 -6.65
N THR A 472 6.61 34.11 -6.32
CA THR A 472 7.60 34.66 -7.27
C THR A 472 8.70 33.66 -7.60
N TRP A 473 9.24 32.92 -6.61
CA TRP A 473 10.21 31.86 -6.86
C TRP A 473 9.64 30.77 -7.80
N LEU A 474 8.39 30.36 -7.60
CA LEU A 474 7.72 29.39 -8.48
C LEU A 474 7.48 29.96 -9.88
N GLN A 475 7.11 31.24 -9.97
CA GLN A 475 6.91 31.94 -11.24
C GLN A 475 8.21 32.10 -12.02
N ASP A 476 9.32 32.40 -11.35
CA ASP A 476 10.65 32.47 -11.96
C ASP A 476 11.11 31.07 -12.42
N LEU A 477 10.82 30.04 -11.62
CA LEU A 477 11.07 28.64 -11.98
C LEU A 477 10.32 28.17 -13.22
N LEU A 478 9.08 28.60 -13.37
CA LEU A 478 8.20 28.24 -14.48
C LEU A 478 8.41 29.15 -15.70
N ARG A 479 8.90 30.37 -15.51
CA ARG A 479 9.38 31.27 -16.58
C ARG A 479 10.52 30.64 -17.36
N ASP A 480 11.39 29.91 -16.67
CA ASP A 480 12.49 29.21 -17.29
C ASP A 480 11.98 28.13 -18.26
N TRP A 481 10.91 27.39 -17.99
CA TRP A 481 10.49 26.18 -18.72
C TRP A 481 10.10 26.27 -20.22
N HIS A 482 10.30 27.39 -20.90
CA HIS A 482 9.67 27.72 -22.19
C HIS A 482 10.32 27.17 -23.48
N VAL A 483 11.29 26.25 -23.44
CA VAL A 483 11.99 25.81 -24.68
C VAL A 483 12.17 24.29 -24.76
N GLY A 484 11.13 23.60 -25.22
CA GLY A 484 11.16 22.19 -25.58
C GLY A 484 9.78 21.68 -25.94
N GLY A 485 9.33 21.95 -27.17
CA GLY A 485 8.00 21.58 -27.66
C GLY A 485 7.71 20.09 -27.49
N GLY A 486 6.55 19.78 -26.90
CA GLY A 486 5.99 18.44 -26.81
C GLY A 486 4.79 18.42 -25.88
N TRP A 487 3.60 18.11 -26.42
CA TRP A 487 2.31 18.01 -25.72
C TRP A 487 2.21 16.83 -24.72
N GLY A 488 3.32 16.41 -24.09
CA GLY A 488 3.40 15.11 -23.38
C GLY A 488 3.40 15.13 -21.85
N MET A 489 3.70 16.25 -21.18
CA MET A 489 4.13 16.20 -19.76
C MET A 489 3.18 16.74 -18.66
N PRO A 490 2.12 17.55 -18.90
CA PRO A 490 1.19 17.91 -17.81
C PRO A 490 0.24 16.77 -17.46
N VAL A 491 -0.12 15.94 -18.46
CA VAL A 491 -0.91 14.72 -18.24
C VAL A 491 -0.03 13.64 -17.61
N ALA A 492 1.26 13.58 -17.97
CA ALA A 492 2.18 12.68 -17.32
C ALA A 492 2.40 13.06 -15.84
N VAL A 493 2.86 14.25 -15.45
CA VAL A 493 3.20 14.47 -14.02
C VAL A 493 1.99 14.37 -13.06
N GLY A 494 0.76 14.66 -13.53
CA GLY A 494 -0.46 14.50 -12.74
C GLY A 494 -0.99 13.05 -12.62
N LEU A 495 -0.89 12.24 -13.68
CA LEU A 495 -1.29 10.81 -13.66
C LEU A 495 -0.11 9.88 -13.34
N VAL A 496 1.05 10.16 -13.92
CA VAL A 496 2.33 9.45 -13.87
C VAL A 496 3.16 9.81 -12.63
N GLY A 497 2.94 10.91 -11.91
CA GLY A 497 3.53 11.08 -10.58
C GLY A 497 3.12 9.93 -9.63
N PRO A 498 1.81 9.63 -9.52
CA PRO A 498 1.31 8.43 -8.85
C PRO A 498 1.55 7.13 -9.65
N LEU A 499 1.41 7.13 -10.99
CA LEU A 499 1.54 5.90 -11.81
C LEU A 499 2.98 5.46 -12.13
N VAL A 500 3.99 6.33 -12.17
CA VAL A 500 5.42 5.97 -12.32
C VAL A 500 6.08 5.70 -10.98
N LEU A 501 5.56 6.17 -9.84
CA LEU A 501 5.88 5.53 -8.56
C LEU A 501 5.33 4.09 -8.51
N LEU A 502 4.25 3.79 -9.23
CA LEU A 502 3.72 2.44 -9.42
C LEU A 502 4.39 1.63 -10.56
N GLN A 503 4.95 2.28 -11.60
CA GLN A 503 5.58 1.62 -12.76
C GLN A 503 7.11 1.61 -12.77
N ALA A 504 7.80 2.48 -12.02
CA ALA A 504 9.26 2.40 -11.84
C ALA A 504 9.69 1.17 -11.02
N VAL A 505 8.73 0.43 -10.46
CA VAL A 505 8.89 -0.91 -9.87
C VAL A 505 8.77 -2.04 -10.91
N SER A 506 8.54 -1.73 -12.19
CA SER A 506 8.27 -2.74 -13.23
C SER A 506 9.18 -2.73 -14.47
N VAL A 507 10.18 -1.86 -14.56
CA VAL A 507 11.15 -1.89 -15.67
C VAL A 507 12.57 -1.59 -15.16
N GLN A 508 13.22 -2.60 -14.62
CA GLN A 508 14.64 -2.90 -14.90
C GLN A 508 14.77 -4.43 -14.95
N LEU A 509 15.50 -4.89 -15.97
CA LEU A 509 15.84 -6.27 -16.32
C LEU A 509 16.16 -7.18 -15.13
#